data_AF-A0A832UJD4-F1
#
_entry.id   AF-A0A832UJD4-F1
#
_cell.length_a   1.000
_cell.length_b   1.000
_cell.length_c   1.000
_cell.angle_alpha   90.00
_cell.angle_beta   90.00
_cell.angle_gamma   90.00
#
_symmetry.space_group_name_H-M   'P 1'
#
loop_
_entity.id
_entity.type
_entity.pdbx_description
1 polymer ?
#
loop_
_entity_poly.entity_id
_entity_poly.type
_entity_poly.pdbx_seq_one_letter_code
_entity_poly.pdbx_strand_id
1 'polypeptide(L)'
;MSIDEIREEIATIDAGIVDLIIKRQSLAGMMAHEKVKAGRPPVDPAQREQVLARAVDRAVEAGIDPTGVREIFNRLVLMSEEKQRGCMGDGNLP
;
A
#
# COMPACT_ATOMS: atom_id res chain seq x y z
N MET A 1 20.78 -7.56 23.38
CA MET A 1 20.94 -6.33 22.59
C MET A 1 20.91 -5.12 23.52
N SER A 2 21.72 -4.12 23.23
CA SER A 2 21.65 -2.78 23.82
C SER A 2 20.49 -1.97 23.20
N ILE A 3 20.18 -0.81 23.79
CA ILE A 3 19.17 0.10 23.24
C ILE A 3 19.56 0.59 21.84
N ASP A 4 20.85 0.86 21.63
CA ASP A 4 21.33 1.38 20.34
C ASP A 4 21.26 0.30 19.26
N GLU A 5 21.59 -0.95 19.59
CA GLU A 5 21.42 -2.09 18.67
C GLU A 5 19.95 -2.30 18.28
N ILE A 6 19.02 -2.20 19.24
CA ILE A 6 17.57 -2.28 18.94
C ILE A 6 17.14 -1.16 18.00
N ARG A 7 17.63 0.07 18.23
CA ARG A 7 17.27 1.23 17.40
C ARG A 7 17.81 1.11 15.98
N GLU A 8 19.00 0.56 15.81
CA GLU A 8 19.58 0.30 14.49
C GLU A 8 18.80 -0.77 13.72
N GLU A 9 18.34 -1.81 14.42
CA GLU A 9 17.47 -2.83 13.81
C GLU A 9 16.12 -2.25 13.38
N ILE A 10 15.50 -1.40 14.21
CA ILE A 10 14.26 -0.67 13.85
C ILE A 10 14.50 0.22 12.62
N ALA A 11 15.58 1.00 12.59
CA ALA A 11 15.88 1.87 11.45
C ALA A 11 16.06 1.08 10.13
N THR A 12 16.63 -0.13 10.23
CA THR A 12 16.77 -1.04 9.09
C THR A 12 15.41 -1.53 8.60
N ILE A 13 14.51 -1.89 9.52
CA ILE A 13 13.13 -2.28 9.21
C ILE A 13 12.38 -1.11 8.56
N ASP A 14 12.51 0.10 9.11
CA ASP A 14 11.84 1.30 8.59
C ASP A 14 12.25 1.59 7.15
N ALA A 15 13.54 1.51 6.83
CA ALA A 15 14.04 1.62 5.46
C ALA A 15 13.42 0.55 4.55
N GLY A 16 13.36 -0.71 5.02
CA GLY A 16 12.72 -1.80 4.29
C GLY A 16 11.23 -1.58 4.04
N ILE A 17 10.50 -0.98 4.98
CA ILE A 17 9.09 -0.62 4.80
C ILE A 17 8.95 0.42 3.68
N VAL A 18 9.80 1.45 3.66
CA VAL A 18 9.79 2.47 2.60
C VAL A 18 10.07 1.84 1.24
N ASP A 19 11.05 0.94 1.13
CA ASP A 19 11.37 0.25 -0.13
C ASP A 19 10.20 -0.61 -0.64
N LEU A 20 9.51 -1.30 0.27
CA LEU A 20 8.30 -2.07 -0.06
C LEU A 20 7.16 -1.16 -0.55
N ILE A 21 7.00 0.03 0.05
CA ILE A 21 6.03 1.03 -0.39
C ILE A 21 6.38 1.53 -1.79
N ILE A 22 7.64 1.86 -2.07
CA ILE A 22 8.12 2.26 -3.41
C ILE A 22 7.77 1.20 -4.45
N LYS A 23 8.09 -0.08 -4.16
CA LYS A 23 7.77 -1.20 -5.05
C LYS A 23 6.26 -1.33 -5.29
N ARG A 24 5.44 -1.18 -4.25
CA ARG A 24 3.98 -1.24 -4.38
C ARG A 24 3.42 -0.08 -5.22
N GLN A 25 4.01 1.13 -5.12
CA GLN A 25 3.62 2.28 -5.95
C GLN A 25 4.02 2.11 -7.42
N SER A 26 5.15 1.48 -7.71
CA SER A 26 5.53 1.11 -9.07
C SER A 26 4.48 0.18 -9.71
N LEU A 27 4.04 -0.85 -8.97
CA LEU A 27 2.97 -1.75 -9.41
C LEU A 27 1.63 -1.04 -9.61
N ALA A 28 1.32 -0.01 -8.81
CA ALA A 28 0.12 0.81 -9.00
C ALA A 28 0.16 1.56 -10.36
N GLY A 29 1.33 2.09 -10.75
CA GLY A 29 1.50 2.69 -12.08
C GLY A 29 1.32 1.69 -13.21
N MET A 30 1.86 0.48 -13.08
CA MET A 30 1.64 -0.60 -14.05
C MET A 30 0.16 -1.01 -14.13
N MET A 31 -0.52 -1.11 -12.99
CA MET A 31 -1.95 -1.40 -12.92
C MET A 31 -2.78 -0.32 -13.61
N ALA A 32 -2.36 0.95 -13.51
CA ALA A 32 -3.03 2.06 -14.20
C ALA A 32 -3.05 1.84 -15.71
N HIS A 33 -1.89 1.49 -16.28
CA HIS A 33 -1.75 1.21 -17.71
C HIS A 33 -2.67 0.09 -18.18
N GLU A 34 -2.72 -1.01 -17.44
CA GLU A 34 -3.58 -2.15 -17.78
C GLU A 34 -5.07 -1.83 -17.65
N LYS A 35 -5.46 -1.03 -16.64
CA LYS A 35 -6.84 -0.58 -16.48
C LYS A 35 -7.28 0.37 -17.58
N VAL A 36 -6.42 1.27 -18.05
CA VAL A 36 -6.71 2.13 -19.21
C VAL A 36 -7.00 1.29 -20.44
N LYS A 37 -6.15 0.30 -20.75
CA LYS A 37 -6.38 -0.63 -21.86
C LYS A 37 -7.70 -1.40 -21.72
N ALA A 38 -8.06 -1.77 -20.50
CA ALA A 38 -9.28 -2.52 -20.20
C ALA A 38 -10.53 -1.64 -20.01
N GLY A 39 -10.43 -0.31 -20.13
CA GLY A 39 -11.54 0.62 -19.89
C GLY A 39 -12.06 0.59 -18.44
N ARG A 40 -11.20 0.32 -17.46
CA ARG A 40 -11.56 0.18 -16.03
C ARG A 40 -11.15 1.40 -15.22
N PRO A 41 -11.95 1.79 -14.20
CA PRO A 41 -11.63 2.92 -13.35
C PRO A 41 -10.46 2.63 -12.37
N PRO A 42 -9.77 3.68 -11.89
CA PRO A 42 -8.70 3.53 -10.90
C PRO A 42 -9.22 3.04 -9.55
N VAL A 43 -10.44 3.42 -9.18
CA VAL A 43 -11.12 2.99 -7.94
C VAL A 43 -11.89 1.70 -8.17
N ASP A 44 -11.64 0.71 -7.32
CA ASP A 44 -12.36 -0.56 -7.29
C ASP A 44 -12.67 -0.92 -5.83
N PRO A 45 -13.90 -0.63 -5.33
CA PRO A 45 -14.27 -0.87 -3.94
C PRO A 45 -14.18 -2.34 -3.53
N ALA A 46 -14.48 -3.27 -4.45
CA ALA A 46 -14.40 -4.70 -4.18
C ALA A 46 -12.94 -5.14 -3.99
N GLN A 47 -12.05 -4.69 -4.88
CA GLN A 47 -10.61 -4.94 -4.75
C GLN A 47 -10.04 -4.32 -3.47
N ARG A 48 -10.52 -3.13 -3.08
CA ARG A 48 -10.11 -2.47 -1.83
C ARG A 48 -10.43 -3.34 -0.63
N GLU A 49 -11.67 -3.80 -0.49
CA GLU A 49 -12.04 -4.64 0.66
C GLU A 49 -11.25 -5.95 0.67
N GLN A 50 -10.99 -6.56 -0.50
CA GLN A 50 -10.14 -7.76 -0.56
C GLN A 50 -8.70 -7.50 -0.10
N VAL A 51 -8.11 -6.33 -0.41
CA VAL A 51 -6.77 -5.97 0.07
C VAL A 51 -6.77 -5.79 1.59
N LEU A 52 -7.79 -5.13 2.14
CA LEU A 52 -7.93 -4.90 3.58
C LEU A 52 -8.17 -6.21 4.34
N ALA A 53 -9.06 -7.07 3.84
CA ALA A 53 -9.35 -8.38 4.42
C ALA A 53 -8.08 -9.23 4.54
N ARG A 54 -7.31 -9.38 3.45
CA ARG A 54 -6.04 -10.13 3.49
C ARG A 54 -5.04 -9.57 4.50
N ALA A 55 -4.99 -8.26 4.69
CA ALA A 55 -4.09 -7.63 5.65
C ALA A 55 -4.54 -7.87 7.10
N VAL A 56 -5.85 -7.77 7.34
CA VAL A 56 -6.47 -8.07 8.64
C VAL A 56 -6.29 -9.54 9.01
N ASP A 57 -6.59 -10.46 8.09
CA ASP A 57 -6.42 -11.90 8.32
C ASP A 57 -4.98 -12.22 8.71
N ARG A 58 -4.02 -11.62 8.00
CA ARG A 58 -2.59 -11.78 8.31
C ARG A 58 -2.20 -11.20 9.67
N ALA A 59 -2.78 -10.06 10.05
CA ALA A 59 -2.55 -9.45 11.36
C ALA A 59 -3.08 -10.33 12.50
N VAL A 60 -4.27 -10.92 12.31
CA VAL A 60 -4.87 -11.87 13.25
C VAL A 60 -3.99 -13.11 13.40
N GLU A 61 -3.56 -13.71 12.29
CA GLU A 61 -2.63 -14.87 12.29
C GLU A 61 -1.32 -14.56 13.02
N ALA A 62 -0.81 -13.35 12.88
CA ALA A 62 0.44 -12.90 13.52
C ALA A 62 0.26 -12.44 14.99
N GLY A 63 -0.98 -12.38 15.50
CA GLY A 63 -1.25 -11.94 16.87
C GLY A 63 -0.97 -10.46 17.12
N ILE A 64 -1.01 -9.61 16.08
CA ILE A 64 -0.83 -8.15 16.19
C ILE A 64 -2.17 -7.42 15.98
N ASP A 65 -2.24 -6.14 16.33
CA ASP A 65 -3.47 -5.35 16.23
C ASP A 65 -4.00 -5.29 14.78
N PRO A 66 -5.14 -5.95 14.46
CA PRO A 66 -5.70 -5.92 13.12
C PRO A 66 -6.25 -4.55 12.74
N THR A 67 -6.62 -3.71 13.70
CA THR A 67 -7.15 -2.36 13.44
C THR A 67 -6.07 -1.46 12.89
N GLY A 68 -4.93 -1.37 13.58
CA GLY A 68 -3.77 -0.60 13.11
C GLY A 68 -3.25 -1.09 11.75
N VAL A 69 -3.22 -2.40 11.51
CA VAL A 69 -2.84 -2.94 10.19
C VAL A 69 -3.85 -2.52 9.11
N ARG A 70 -5.16 -2.56 9.40
CA ARG A 70 -6.20 -2.09 8.46
C ARG A 70 -6.04 -0.61 8.12
N GLU A 71 -5.65 0.23 9.06
CA GLU A 71 -5.41 1.66 8.84
C GLU A 71 -4.20 1.91 7.92
N ILE A 72 -3.08 1.21 8.18
CA ILE A 72 -1.89 1.26 7.32
C ILE A 72 -2.24 0.84 5.90
N PHE A 73 -2.93 -0.30 5.74
CA PHE A 73 -3.30 -0.78 4.40
C PHE A 73 -4.30 0.13 3.70
N ASN A 74 -5.22 0.77 4.43
CA ASN A 74 -6.09 1.81 3.87
C ASN A 74 -5.26 2.95 3.27
N ARG A 75 -4.25 3.45 4.00
CA ARG A 75 -3.36 4.50 3.48
C ARG A 75 -2.61 4.04 2.23
N LEU A 76 -2.09 2.81 2.23
CA LEU A 76 -1.40 2.25 1.06
C LEU A 76 -2.33 2.13 -0.16
N VAL A 77 -3.60 1.74 0.04
CA VAL A 77 -4.59 1.69 -1.05
C VAL A 77 -4.86 3.09 -1.59
N LEU A 78 -5.07 4.10 -0.73
CA LEU A 78 -5.27 5.48 -1.15
C LEU A 78 -4.11 5.99 -2.01
N MET A 79 -2.86 5.79 -1.57
CA MET A 79 -1.68 6.17 -2.35
C MET A 79 -1.65 5.49 -3.74
N SER A 80 -2.08 4.22 -3.81
CA SER A 80 -2.16 3.48 -5.08
C SER A 80 -3.25 4.03 -6.00
N GLU A 81 -4.41 4.39 -5.47
CA GLU A 81 -5.50 5.01 -6.23
C GLU A 81 -5.10 6.41 -6.74
N GLU A 82 -4.42 7.21 -5.92
CA GLU A 82 -3.84 8.50 -6.31
C GLU A 82 -2.82 8.35 -7.44
N LYS A 83 -1.88 7.40 -7.31
CA LYS A 83 -0.90 7.11 -8.35
C LYS A 83 -1.56 6.69 -9.66
N GLN A 84 -2.58 5.84 -9.60
CA GLN A 84 -3.34 5.42 -10.77
C GLN A 84 -4.06 6.60 -11.44
N ARG A 85 -4.78 7.43 -10.68
CA ARG A 85 -5.45 8.64 -11.23
C ARG A 85 -4.47 9.55 -11.95
N GLY A 86 -3.31 9.82 -11.34
CA GLY A 86 -2.25 10.62 -11.97
C GLY A 86 -1.74 10.03 -13.29
N CYS A 87 -1.61 8.70 -13.39
CA CYS A 87 -1.22 8.03 -14.63
C CYS A 87 -2.34 7.98 -15.70
N MET A 88 -3.61 8.02 -15.29
CA MET A 88 -4.77 7.95 -16.20
C MET A 88 -5.18 9.31 -16.79
N GLY A 89 -4.58 10.41 -16.34
CA GLY A 89 -4.92 11.76 -16.81
C GLY A 89 -6.06 12.44 -16.04
N ASP A 90 -6.62 11.78 -15.03
CA ASP A 90 -7.60 12.38 -14.09
C ASP A 90 -6.92 13.22 -12.98
N GLY A 91 -5.59 13.26 -12.96
CA GLY A 91 -4.80 14.01 -12.00
C GLY A 91 -4.65 15.48 -12.39
N ASN A 92 -5.45 16.34 -11.76
CA ASN A 92 -5.06 17.72 -11.52
C ASN A 92 -3.81 17.70 -10.61
N LEU A 93 -2.62 17.77 -11.22
CA LEU A 93 -1.36 18.00 -10.50
C LEU A 93 -1.33 19.47 -10.06
N PRO A 94 -1.04 19.82 -8.80
CA PRO A 94 -0.24 21.02 -8.55
C PRO A 94 1.18 20.84 -9.12
#